data_AF-A0A1D8P446-F1
#
_entry.id   AF-A0A1D8P446-F1
#
_cell.length_a   1.000
_cell.length_b   1.000
_cell.length_c   1.000
_cell.angle_alpha   90.00
_cell.angle_beta   90.00
_cell.angle_gamma   90.00
#
_symmetry.space_group_name_H-M   'P 1'
#
loop_
_entity.id
_entity.type
_entity.pdbx_description
1 polymer ?
#
loop_
_entity_poly.entity_id
_entity_poly.type
_entity_poly.pdbx_seq_one_letter_code
_entity_poly.pdbx_strand_id
1 'polypeptide(L)'
;MKNICIDFLDALGISIGAISHTERLDTGLKKILRRTAERFEKKNHVYIINLIIHHGVEFQINHGALVQQTATEFNEFNFSLNIPFESKKKEQAFKKLSFANEFKYYEFQELPNYALNLGNDQEKAYQIVFEILKEVYGFKNSTVIEFETHDQGRIIYN
;
A
#
# COMPACT_ATOMS: atom_id res chain seq x y z
N MET A 1 -13.39 -15.10 20.06
CA MET A 1 -12.06 -14.68 19.56
C MET A 1 -12.21 -13.24 19.14
N LYS A 2 -11.43 -12.33 19.73
CA LYS A 2 -11.62 -10.88 19.58
C LYS A 2 -11.26 -10.46 18.14
N ASN A 3 -12.24 -9.87 17.48
CA ASN A 3 -12.08 -9.16 16.21
C ASN A 3 -11.19 -7.95 16.45
N ILE A 4 -9.98 -7.97 15.89
CA ILE A 4 -9.11 -6.80 15.79
C ILE A 4 -8.62 -6.83 14.34
N CYS A 5 -9.14 -5.93 13.51
CA CYS A 5 -8.58 -5.44 12.23
C CYS A 5 -9.57 -4.64 11.37
N ILE A 6 -10.72 -4.20 11.90
CA ILE A 6 -11.64 -3.30 11.17
C ILE A 6 -11.66 -1.88 11.77
N ASP A 7 -11.41 -1.75 13.08
CA ASP A 7 -11.59 -0.48 13.82
C ASP A 7 -10.55 0.62 13.54
N PHE A 8 -9.47 0.35 12.79
CA PHE A 8 -8.47 1.38 12.46
C PHE A 8 -8.89 2.24 11.26
N LEU A 9 -9.85 1.78 10.44
CA LEU A 9 -10.24 2.44 9.18
C LEU A 9 -11.49 3.32 9.34
N ASP A 10 -12.44 2.93 10.18
CA ASP A 10 -13.63 3.75 10.49
C ASP A 10 -13.28 5.02 11.27
N ALA A 11 -12.18 5.01 12.04
CA ALA A 11 -11.68 6.18 12.77
C ALA A 11 -11.18 7.32 11.85
N LEU A 12 -10.98 7.06 10.55
CA LEU A 12 -10.54 8.05 9.57
C LEU A 12 -11.68 8.58 8.68
N GLY A 13 -12.92 8.12 8.86
CA GLY A 13 -14.11 8.77 8.31
C GLY A 13 -14.23 8.80 6.78
N ILE A 14 -13.72 7.79 6.06
CA ILE A 14 -13.71 7.82 4.59
C ILE A 14 -14.50 6.65 4.00
N SER A 15 -15.62 6.96 3.33
CA SER A 15 -16.00 6.20 2.13
C SER A 15 -16.81 7.07 1.16
N ILE A 16 -16.27 7.28 -0.04
CA ILE A 16 -17.05 7.51 -1.26
C ILE A 16 -16.47 6.62 -2.35
N GLY A 17 -17.14 5.49 -2.61
CA GLY A 17 -16.95 4.66 -3.81
C GLY A 17 -15.65 3.86 -3.86
N ALA A 18 -15.53 2.83 -3.02
CA ALA A 18 -14.53 1.78 -3.21
C ALA A 18 -14.82 1.03 -4.52
N ILE A 19 -13.80 0.83 -5.36
CA ILE A 19 -13.89 -0.05 -6.53
C ILE A 19 -13.03 -1.27 -6.25
N SER A 20 -13.66 -2.44 -6.22
CA SER A 20 -12.95 -3.71 -6.08
C SER A 20 -12.99 -4.55 -7.36
N HIS A 21 -11.95 -5.35 -7.57
CA HIS A 21 -11.90 -6.37 -8.60
C HIS A 21 -10.94 -7.49 -8.20
N THR A 22 -11.22 -8.71 -8.65
CA THR A 22 -10.42 -9.89 -8.33
C THR A 22 -9.62 -10.32 -9.55
N GLU A 23 -8.30 -10.46 -9.41
CA GLU A 23 -7.43 -10.88 -10.50
C GLU A 23 -6.17 -11.61 -9.96
N ARG A 24 -5.41 -12.27 -10.84
CA ARG A 24 -4.10 -12.84 -10.49
C ARG A 24 -3.13 -11.72 -10.08
N LEU A 25 -2.27 -11.98 -9.10
CA LEU A 25 -1.35 -11.01 -8.52
C LEU A 25 -0.57 -10.19 -9.58
N ASP A 26 0.11 -10.86 -10.51
CA ASP A 26 0.94 -10.18 -11.53
C ASP A 26 0.12 -9.21 -12.39
N THR A 27 -0.94 -9.72 -13.02
CA THR A 27 -1.74 -8.92 -13.96
C THR A 27 -2.62 -7.89 -13.24
N GLY A 28 -3.16 -8.24 -12.08
CA GLY A 28 -3.98 -7.37 -11.25
C GLY A 28 -3.19 -6.20 -10.68
N LEU A 29 -1.98 -6.43 -10.17
CA LEU A 29 -1.14 -5.36 -9.62
C LEU A 29 -0.77 -4.32 -10.68
N LYS A 30 -0.36 -4.76 -11.87
CA LYS A 30 -0.09 -3.86 -13.01
C LYS A 30 -1.31 -3.03 -13.38
N LYS A 31 -2.47 -3.68 -13.48
CA LYS A 31 -3.72 -3.01 -13.85
C LYS A 31 -4.16 -2.00 -12.81
N ILE A 32 -4.07 -2.33 -11.51
CA ILE A 32 -4.54 -1.42 -10.47
C ILE A 32 -3.64 -0.20 -10.32
N LEU A 33 -2.31 -0.37 -10.37
CA LEU A 33 -1.37 0.76 -10.35
C LEU A 33 -1.65 1.73 -11.50
N ARG A 34 -1.83 1.20 -12.72
CA ARG A 34 -2.16 2.01 -13.89
C ARG A 34 -3.49 2.74 -13.74
N ARG A 35 -4.56 2.03 -13.34
CA ARG A 35 -5.91 2.61 -13.16
C ARG A 35 -5.91 3.68 -12.07
N THR A 36 -5.17 3.48 -10.99
CA THR A 36 -5.02 4.45 -9.91
C THR A 36 -4.35 5.72 -10.43
N ALA A 37 -3.24 5.62 -11.16
CA ALA A 37 -2.59 6.78 -11.77
C ALA A 37 -3.52 7.52 -12.74
N GLU A 38 -4.16 6.81 -13.68
CA GLU A 38 -5.12 7.37 -14.63
C GLU A 38 -6.25 8.14 -13.94
N ARG A 39 -6.72 7.66 -12.78
CA ARG A 39 -7.86 8.25 -12.05
C ARG A 39 -7.46 9.43 -11.18
N PHE A 40 -6.33 9.35 -10.47
CA PHE A 40 -6.04 10.26 -9.35
C PHE A 40 -4.89 11.23 -9.61
N GLU A 41 -3.94 10.91 -10.50
CA GLU A 41 -2.72 11.72 -10.71
C GLU A 41 -3.06 13.15 -11.13
N LYS A 42 -3.84 13.32 -12.20
CA LYS A 42 -4.24 14.66 -12.69
C LYS A 42 -5.04 15.49 -11.69
N LYS A 43 -5.76 14.84 -10.79
CA LYS A 43 -6.58 15.52 -9.78
C LYS A 43 -5.82 15.71 -8.45
N ASN A 44 -4.66 15.08 -8.32
CA ASN A 44 -3.91 14.90 -7.09
C ASN A 44 -4.79 14.46 -5.90
N HIS A 45 -5.63 13.45 -6.15
CA HIS A 45 -6.44 12.87 -5.08
C HIS A 45 -5.60 11.88 -4.27
N VAL A 46 -5.83 11.90 -2.97
CA VAL A 46 -5.34 10.91 -2.04
C VAL A 46 -6.10 9.61 -2.27
N TYR A 47 -5.40 8.48 -2.23
CA TYR A 47 -5.98 7.17 -2.47
C TYR A 47 -5.35 6.12 -1.56
N ILE A 48 -6.07 5.00 -1.45
CA ILE A 48 -5.61 3.77 -0.80
C ILE A 48 -5.93 2.61 -1.76
N ILE A 49 -4.96 1.72 -1.99
CA ILE A 49 -5.15 0.44 -2.66
C ILE A 49 -4.92 -0.66 -1.62
N ASN A 50 -5.97 -1.41 -1.31
CA ASN A 50 -5.91 -2.60 -0.49
C ASN A 50 -5.72 -3.83 -1.37
N LEU A 51 -4.79 -4.70 -0.99
CA LEU A 51 -4.66 -6.05 -1.52
C LEU A 51 -5.23 -7.02 -0.48
N ILE A 52 -6.37 -7.61 -0.81
CA ILE A 52 -7.20 -8.40 0.10
C ILE A 52 -7.11 -9.87 -0.27
N ILE A 53 -6.81 -10.70 0.73
CA ILE A 53 -6.74 -12.17 0.61
C ILE A 53 -7.40 -12.77 1.85
N HIS A 54 -8.17 -13.85 1.67
CA HIS A 54 -8.84 -14.56 2.78
C HIS A 54 -9.66 -13.65 3.70
N HIS A 55 -10.25 -12.57 3.16
CA HIS A 55 -11.06 -11.57 3.87
C HIS A 55 -10.28 -10.59 4.77
N GLY A 56 -8.96 -10.48 4.61
CA GLY A 56 -8.13 -9.48 5.29
C GLY A 56 -7.29 -8.65 4.32
N VAL A 57 -7.00 -7.40 4.68
CA VAL A 57 -6.02 -6.56 3.97
C VAL A 57 -4.62 -7.06 4.34
N GLU A 58 -3.93 -7.67 3.38
CA GLU A 58 -2.57 -8.21 3.59
C GLU A 58 -1.49 -7.17 3.28
N PHE A 59 -1.79 -6.25 2.36
CA PHE A 59 -0.86 -5.24 1.90
C PHE A 59 -1.60 -4.00 1.41
N GLN A 60 -0.98 -2.84 1.58
CA GLN A 60 -1.58 -1.57 1.22
C GLN A 60 -0.58 -0.68 0.45
N ILE A 61 -1.06 -0.03 -0.60
CA ILE A 61 -0.34 0.99 -1.36
C ILE A 61 -1.12 2.29 -1.22
N ASN A 62 -0.47 3.35 -0.79
CA ASN A 62 -1.11 4.60 -0.41
C ASN A 62 -0.56 5.77 -1.17
N HIS A 63 -1.32 6.85 -1.21
CA HIS A 63 -0.74 8.16 -1.49
C HIS A 63 0.17 8.60 -0.35
N GLY A 64 1.36 9.14 -0.65
CA GLY A 64 2.38 9.48 0.35
C GLY A 64 1.96 10.51 1.41
N ALA A 65 0.97 11.35 1.11
CA ALA A 65 0.38 12.29 2.06
C ALA A 65 -0.27 11.61 3.29
N LEU A 66 -0.67 10.33 3.18
CA LEU A 66 -1.30 9.58 4.27
C LEU A 66 -0.30 9.04 5.29
N VAL A 67 0.99 9.06 4.98
CA VAL A 67 2.04 8.47 5.82
C VAL A 67 3.11 9.53 6.03
N GLN A 68 3.26 9.99 7.28
CA GLN A 68 4.16 11.11 7.61
C GLN A 68 5.59 10.89 7.12
N GLN A 69 6.06 9.65 7.10
CA GLN A 69 7.41 9.26 6.69
C GLN A 69 7.64 9.34 5.18
N THR A 70 6.56 9.35 4.38
CA THR A 70 6.61 9.47 2.91
C THR A 70 6.06 10.79 2.39
N ALA A 71 5.47 11.62 3.26
CA ALA A 71 4.93 12.92 2.89
C ALA A 71 6.05 13.85 2.39
N THR A 72 5.73 14.66 1.39
CA THR A 72 6.62 15.69 0.85
C THR A 72 6.00 17.06 1.07
N GLU A 73 6.78 18.13 0.88
CA GLU A 73 6.29 19.51 1.02
C GLU A 73 5.04 19.76 0.15
N PHE A 74 5.08 19.26 -1.10
CA PHE A 74 4.01 19.44 -2.07
C PHE A 74 3.06 18.27 -2.18
N ASN A 75 3.35 17.11 -1.58
CA ASN A 75 2.51 15.90 -1.67
C ASN A 75 1.91 15.66 -3.07
N GLU A 76 2.75 15.75 -4.10
CA GLU A 76 2.36 15.40 -5.47
C GLU A 76 2.02 13.91 -5.55
N PHE A 77 1.28 13.52 -6.59
CA PHE A 77 0.86 12.14 -6.79
C PHE A 77 2.05 11.19 -6.75
N ASN A 78 1.95 10.20 -5.87
CA ASN A 78 2.95 9.16 -5.72
C ASN A 78 2.34 7.85 -5.24
N PHE A 79 3.05 6.76 -5.48
CA PHE A 79 2.88 5.49 -4.80
C PHE A 79 3.79 5.44 -3.59
N SER A 80 3.20 5.26 -2.42
CA SER A 80 3.92 5.09 -1.17
C SER A 80 3.52 3.79 -0.50
N LEU A 81 4.50 3.18 0.16
CA LEU A 81 4.35 1.96 0.93
C LEU A 81 4.51 2.29 2.40
N ASN A 82 3.68 1.69 3.23
CA ASN A 82 3.88 1.64 4.66
C ASN A 82 3.59 0.23 5.16
N ILE A 83 4.62 -0.44 5.68
CA ILE A 83 4.58 -1.88 5.96
C ILE A 83 4.83 -2.11 7.46
N PRO A 84 3.78 -2.32 8.25
CA PRO A 84 3.92 -2.77 9.64
C PRO A 84 4.30 -4.26 9.68
N PHE A 85 5.16 -4.64 10.62
CA PHE A 85 5.47 -6.05 10.88
C PHE A 85 5.13 -6.46 12.32
N GLU A 86 4.06 -7.23 12.48
CA GLU A 86 3.76 -7.93 13.73
C GLU A 86 4.60 -9.21 13.91
N SER A 87 5.11 -9.75 12.80
CA SER A 87 5.91 -10.97 12.77
C SER A 87 7.39 -10.66 12.53
N LYS A 88 8.23 -10.93 13.53
CA LYS A 88 9.70 -10.85 13.41
C LYS A 88 10.24 -11.66 12.24
N LYS A 89 9.60 -12.80 11.91
CA LYS A 89 9.99 -13.63 10.75
C LYS A 89 9.78 -12.90 9.43
N LYS A 90 8.61 -12.27 9.24
CA LYS A 90 8.30 -11.48 8.03
C LYS A 90 9.22 -10.26 7.93
N GLU A 91 9.45 -9.57 9.05
CA GLU A 91 10.36 -8.42 9.10
C GLU A 91 11.80 -8.81 8.68
N GLN A 92 12.29 -9.94 9.17
CA GLN A 92 13.61 -10.46 8.79
C GLN A 92 13.69 -10.90 7.33
N ALA A 93 12.60 -11.42 6.75
CA ALA A 93 12.54 -11.73 5.33
C ALA A 93 12.58 -10.45 4.50
N PHE A 94 11.82 -9.42 4.90
CA PHE A 94 11.83 -8.11 4.27
C PHE A 94 13.22 -7.46 4.29
N LYS A 95 13.91 -7.48 5.44
CA LYS A 95 15.27 -6.93 5.58
C LYS A 95 16.33 -7.57 4.70
N LYS A 96 16.05 -8.74 4.09
CA LYS A 96 16.96 -9.43 3.17
C LYS A 96 16.78 -9.00 1.71
N LEU A 97 15.70 -8.28 1.39
CA LEU A 97 15.48 -7.76 0.04
C LEU A 97 16.52 -6.68 -0.28
N SER A 98 17.00 -6.64 -1.52
CA SER A 98 18.09 -5.77 -1.94
C SER A 98 17.77 -4.28 -1.79
N PHE A 99 16.49 -3.91 -1.94
CA PHE A 99 15.98 -2.55 -1.81
C PHE A 99 15.46 -2.22 -0.40
N ALA A 100 15.56 -3.14 0.58
CA ALA A 100 14.99 -2.91 1.91
C ALA A 100 15.63 -1.71 2.64
N ASN A 101 16.88 -1.39 2.30
CA ASN A 101 17.60 -0.23 2.81
C ASN A 101 17.09 1.12 2.28
N GLU A 102 16.28 1.13 1.21
CA GLU A 102 15.62 2.35 0.72
C GLU A 102 14.47 2.77 1.65
N PHE A 103 13.92 1.85 2.44
CA PHE A 103 12.81 2.14 3.34
C PHE A 103 13.27 2.86 4.60
N LYS A 104 12.52 3.89 4.99
CA LYS A 104 12.66 4.56 6.28
C LYS A 104 12.01 3.73 7.37
N TYR A 105 12.82 3.28 8.33
CA TYR A 105 12.34 2.63 9.54
C TYR A 105 11.72 3.63 10.51
N TYR A 106 10.62 3.25 11.15
CA TYR A 106 10.08 3.91 12.32
C TYR A 106 9.26 2.92 13.16
N GLU A 107 8.92 3.31 14.39
CA GLU A 107 8.04 2.53 15.26
C GLU A 107 6.70 3.25 15.44
N PHE A 108 5.62 2.49 15.38
CA PHE A 108 4.28 2.97 15.66
C PHE A 108 3.55 1.91 16.48
N GLN A 109 3.05 2.30 17.65
CA GLN A 109 2.43 1.37 18.61
C GLN A 109 3.29 0.13 18.90
N GLU A 110 4.59 0.35 19.14
CA GLU A 110 5.59 -0.72 19.41
C GLU A 110 5.80 -1.72 18.26
N LEU A 111 5.23 -1.47 17.08
CA LEU A 111 5.45 -2.27 15.89
C LEU A 111 6.50 -1.64 14.97
N PRO A 112 7.45 -2.43 14.43
CA PRO A 112 8.37 -1.96 13.41
C PRO A 112 7.60 -1.69 12.11
N ASN A 113 7.78 -0.48 11.58
CA ASN A 113 7.17 -0.01 10.34
C ASN A 113 8.26 0.44 9.36
N TYR A 114 8.01 0.18 8.07
CA TYR A 114 8.92 0.55 6.98
C TYR A 114 8.15 1.33 5.92
N ALA A 115 8.59 2.55 5.67
CA ALA A 115 7.95 3.47 4.75
C ALA A 115 8.84 3.81 3.56
N LEU A 116 8.29 3.85 2.35
CA LEU A 116 9.00 4.24 1.14
C LEU A 116 8.09 5.00 0.19
N ASN A 117 8.54 6.17 -0.26
CA ASN A 117 7.91 6.91 -1.36
C ASN A 117 8.60 6.51 -2.67
N LEU A 118 7.81 6.03 -3.63
CA LEU A 118 8.30 5.55 -4.93
C LEU A 118 8.07 6.57 -6.06
N GLY A 119 7.55 7.76 -5.73
CA GLY A 119 7.11 8.73 -6.74
C GLY A 119 5.96 8.17 -7.58
N ASN A 120 5.82 8.66 -8.82
CA ASN A 120 4.81 8.18 -9.77
C ASN A 120 5.31 7.02 -10.67
N ASP A 121 6.41 6.36 -10.30
CA ASP A 121 6.98 5.26 -11.07
C ASP A 121 6.18 3.96 -10.85
N GLN A 122 5.24 3.70 -11.75
CA GLN A 122 4.37 2.52 -11.72
C GLN A 122 5.16 1.20 -11.86
N GLU A 123 6.24 1.19 -12.63
CA GLU A 123 7.03 -0.02 -12.87
C GLU A 123 7.86 -0.36 -11.63
N LYS A 124 8.53 0.65 -11.04
CA LYS A 124 9.24 0.48 -9.77
C LYS A 124 8.28 0.05 -8.65
N ALA A 125 7.10 0.66 -8.57
CA ALA A 125 6.07 0.26 -7.62
C ALA A 125 5.59 -1.18 -7.82
N TYR A 126 5.35 -1.59 -9.06
CA TYR A 126 5.03 -2.97 -9.38
C TYR A 126 6.14 -3.92 -8.91
N GLN A 127 7.40 -3.67 -9.28
CA GLN A 127 8.53 -4.56 -8.96
C GLN A 127 8.70 -4.75 -7.46
N ILE A 128 8.75 -3.65 -6.70
CA ILE A 128 8.96 -3.68 -5.25
C ILE A 128 7.78 -4.37 -4.55
N VAL A 129 6.54 -3.99 -4.86
CA VAL A 129 5.36 -4.58 -4.21
C VAL A 129 5.25 -6.07 -4.55
N PHE A 130 5.46 -6.43 -5.81
CA PHE A 130 5.40 -7.83 -6.24
C PHE A 130 6.46 -8.69 -5.56
N GLU A 131 7.70 -8.20 -5.44
CA GLU A 131 8.78 -8.91 -4.77
C GLU A 131 8.52 -9.06 -3.26
N ILE A 132 8.02 -8.02 -2.58
CA ILE A 132 7.62 -8.13 -1.16
C ILE A 132 6.53 -9.19 -0.99
N LEU A 133 5.48 -9.15 -1.81
CA LEU A 133 4.37 -10.11 -1.72
C LEU A 133 4.83 -11.55 -1.96
N LYS A 134 5.82 -11.77 -2.82
CA LYS A 134 6.38 -13.11 -3.06
C LYS A 134 7.31 -13.56 -1.95
N GLU A 135 8.33 -12.77 -1.64
CA GLU A 135 9.44 -13.19 -0.80
C GLU A 135 9.13 -13.06 0.70
N VAL A 136 8.27 -12.12 1.08
CA VAL A 136 7.90 -11.86 2.48
C VAL A 136 6.58 -12.53 2.84
N TYR A 137 5.59 -12.46 1.95
CA TYR A 137 4.25 -13.01 2.19
C TYR A 137 4.04 -14.40 1.57
N GLY A 138 4.94 -14.87 0.71
CA GLY A 138 4.88 -16.21 0.13
C GLY A 138 3.85 -16.39 -0.98
N PHE A 139 3.33 -15.29 -1.55
CA PHE A 139 2.34 -15.37 -2.62
C PHE A 139 2.97 -15.82 -3.93
N LYS A 140 2.17 -16.49 -4.76
CA LYS A 140 2.58 -16.97 -6.09
C LYS A 140 2.05 -16.02 -7.15
N ASN A 141 2.66 -16.01 -8.32
CA ASN A 141 2.17 -15.22 -9.46
C ASN A 141 0.69 -15.55 -9.80
N SER A 142 0.29 -16.81 -9.59
CA SER A 142 -1.08 -17.29 -9.83
C SER A 142 -2.03 -17.07 -8.65
N THR A 143 -1.57 -16.52 -7.53
CA THR A 143 -2.42 -16.19 -6.39
C THR A 143 -3.47 -15.18 -6.87
N VAL A 144 -4.73 -15.48 -6.58
CA VAL A 144 -5.86 -14.61 -6.88
C VAL A 144 -6.06 -13.67 -5.69
N ILE A 145 -6.08 -12.37 -5.98
CA ILE A 145 -6.14 -11.29 -4.99
C ILE A 145 -7.30 -10.37 -5.35
N GLU A 146 -8.02 -9.91 -4.35
CA GLU A 146 -8.95 -8.79 -4.51
C GLU A 146 -8.20 -7.48 -4.33
N PHE A 147 -8.29 -6.61 -5.33
CA PHE A 147 -7.71 -5.28 -5.31
C PHE A 147 -8.84 -4.28 -5.15
N GLU A 148 -8.84 -3.56 -4.03
CA GLU A 148 -9.83 -2.55 -3.70
C GLU A 148 -9.16 -1.18 -3.66
N THR A 149 -9.74 -0.19 -4.34
CA THR A 149 -9.20 1.18 -4.34
C THR A 149 -10.22 2.17 -3.80
N HIS A 150 -9.78 2.97 -2.84
CA HIS A 150 -10.58 4.01 -2.18
C HIS A 150 -10.08 5.40 -2.60
N ASP A 151 -11.01 6.28 -2.95
CA ASP A 151 -10.74 7.71 -3.15
C ASP A 151 -10.90 8.42 -1.79
N GLN A 152 -9.84 9.10 -1.34
CA GLN A 152 -9.84 9.82 -0.06
C GLN A 152 -10.01 11.34 -0.26
N GLY A 153 -10.28 11.79 -1.49
CA GLY A 153 -10.48 13.19 -1.83
C GLY A 153 -9.20 13.96 -2.15
N ARG A 154 -9.34 15.27 -2.35
CA ARG A 154 -8.23 16.17 -2.69
C ARG A 154 -7.43 16.58 -1.47
N ILE A 155 -6.12 16.77 -1.68
CA ILE A 155 -5.29 17.48 -0.72
C ILE A 155 -5.68 18.96 -0.73
N ILE A 156 -6.03 19.49 0.43
CA ILE A 156 -6.31 20.92 0.64
C ILE A 156 -5.13 21.47 1.43
N TYR A 157 -4.35 22.36 0.82
CA TYR A 157 -3.33 23.14 1.53
C TYR A 157 -4.04 24.32 2.17
N ASN A 158 -3.95 24.43 3.51
CA ASN A 158 -4.39 25.60 4.25
C ASN A 158 -3.27 26.62 4.35
#